data_AF-A0A960MX14-F1
#
_entry.id   AF-A0A960MX14-F1
#
_cell.length_a   1.000
_cell.length_b   1.000
_cell.length_c   1.000
_cell.angle_alpha   90.00
_cell.angle_beta   90.00
_cell.angle_gamma   90.00
#
_symmetry.space_group_name_H-M   'P 1'
#
loop_
_entity.id
_entity.type
_entity.pdbx_description
1 polymer ?
#
loop_
_entity_poly.entity_id
_entity_poly.type
_entity_poly.pdbx_seq_one_letter_code
_entity_poly.pdbx_strand_id
1 'polypeptide(L)'
;MINPFKEINWKPDGGELRKFAISLIIGFPIIAVVFFLVKWLKAGELPALKFFLMLGGIGAGAGMVCLLIPFIARPLYYVWYGLAACIGIVVANVLFGVLFYGIFTPLGLVMRLIGRDALGLKSQQKASSYWMDAPPPPKPSSYFSQY
;
A
#
# COMPACT_ATOMS: atom_id res chain seq x y z
N MET A 1 6.90 -0.21 -13.81
CA MET A 1 5.66 -0.45 -13.04
C MET A 1 5.68 -1.89 -12.57
N ILE A 2 5.62 -2.14 -11.26
CA ILE A 2 5.37 -3.49 -10.73
C ILE A 2 4.00 -3.91 -11.29
N ASN A 3 3.93 -5.08 -11.93
CA ASN A 3 2.68 -5.62 -12.42
C ASN A 3 2.08 -6.50 -11.31
N PRO A 4 1.09 -6.02 -10.53
CA PRO A 4 0.56 -6.78 -9.40
C PRO A 4 -0.15 -8.06 -9.84
N PHE A 5 -0.56 -8.19 -11.12
CA PHE A 5 -1.14 -9.42 -11.64
C PHE A 5 -0.15 -10.58 -11.73
N LYS A 6 1.16 -10.31 -11.75
CA LYS A 6 2.19 -11.37 -11.73
C LYS A 6 2.36 -12.00 -10.34
N GLU A 7 2.01 -11.29 -9.28
CA GLU A 7 2.11 -11.77 -7.90
C GLU A 7 0.90 -12.61 -7.48
N ILE A 8 -0.21 -12.53 -8.23
CA ILE A 8 -1.40 -13.34 -7.99
C ILE A 8 -1.10 -14.80 -8.39
N ASN A 9 -1.35 -15.73 -7.46
CA ASN A 9 -1.30 -17.14 -7.78
C ASN A 9 -2.54 -17.55 -8.59
N TRP A 10 -2.39 -17.66 -9.91
CA TRP A 10 -3.45 -18.08 -10.84
C TRP A 10 -3.72 -19.60 -10.84
N LYS A 11 -2.97 -20.38 -10.06
CA LYS A 11 -3.21 -21.81 -9.80
C LYS A 11 -3.17 -22.07 -8.29
N PRO A 12 -4.17 -21.59 -7.53
CA PRO A 12 -4.17 -21.69 -6.09
C PRO A 12 -4.27 -23.16 -5.66
N ASP A 13 -3.37 -23.56 -4.77
CA ASP A 13 -3.45 -24.84 -4.09
C ASP A 13 -4.63 -24.86 -3.11
N GLY A 14 -5.06 -26.07 -2.70
CA GLY A 14 -6.11 -26.24 -1.69
C GLY A 14 -5.81 -25.49 -0.38
N GLY A 15 -4.53 -25.36 0.00
CA GLY A 15 -4.12 -24.56 1.15
C GLY A 15 -4.38 -23.05 0.99
N GLU A 16 -4.20 -22.49 -0.21
CA GLU A 16 -4.42 -21.06 -0.47
C GLU A 16 -5.90 -20.71 -0.50
N LEU A 17 -6.73 -21.58 -1.09
CA LEU A 17 -8.19 -21.41 -1.07
C LEU A 17 -8.73 -21.43 0.36
N ARG A 18 -8.14 -22.25 1.25
CA ARG A 18 -8.49 -22.25 2.67
C ARG A 18 -8.09 -20.95 3.37
N LYS A 19 -6.88 -20.44 3.12
CA LYS A 19 -6.44 -19.13 3.67
C LYS A 19 -7.36 -18.00 3.21
N PHE A 20 -7.74 -18.01 1.93
CA PHE A 20 -8.70 -17.05 1.39
C PHE A 20 -10.05 -17.15 2.10
N ALA A 21 -10.62 -18.35 2.24
CA ALA A 21 -11.89 -18.54 2.91
C ALA A 21 -11.83 -18.18 4.42
N ILE A 22 -10.73 -18.48 5.12
CA ILE A 22 -10.49 -18.01 6.50
C ILE A 22 -10.45 -16.48 6.55
N SER A 23 -9.81 -15.83 5.57
CA SER A 23 -9.77 -14.36 5.50
C SER A 23 -11.17 -13.75 5.35
N LEU A 24 -12.08 -14.40 4.64
CA LEU A 24 -13.49 -14.00 4.54
C LEU A 24 -14.22 -14.17 5.88
N ILE A 25 -14.02 -15.33 6.54
CA ILE A 25 -14.66 -15.65 7.83
C ILE A 25 -14.24 -14.68 8.92
N ILE A 26 -12.98 -14.24 8.93
CA ILE A 26 -12.46 -13.31 9.95
C ILE A 26 -12.71 -11.86 9.53
N GLY A 27 -12.49 -11.53 8.25
CA GLY A 27 -12.56 -10.18 7.73
C GLY A 27 -13.95 -9.57 7.83
N PHE A 28 -15.00 -10.30 7.43
CA PHE A 28 -16.37 -9.77 7.46
C PHE A 28 -16.88 -9.45 8.88
N PRO A 29 -16.67 -10.31 9.89
CA PRO A 29 -16.98 -9.97 11.28
C PRO A 29 -16.18 -8.79 11.81
N ILE A 30 -14.87 -8.70 11.51
CA ILE A 30 -14.07 -7.53 11.93
C ILE A 30 -14.64 -6.25 11.34
N ILE A 31 -14.95 -6.26 10.04
CA ILE A 31 -15.57 -5.12 9.36
C ILE A 31 -16.90 -4.77 10.03
N ALA A 32 -17.76 -5.75 10.30
CA ALA A 32 -19.04 -5.52 10.96
C ALA A 32 -18.87 -4.89 12.36
N VAL A 33 -17.88 -5.34 13.15
CA VAL A 33 -17.55 -4.78 14.46
C VAL A 33 -17.03 -3.35 14.34
N VAL A 34 -16.13 -3.07 13.40
CA VAL A 34 -15.62 -1.71 13.16
C VAL A 34 -16.75 -0.75 12.80
N PHE A 35 -17.64 -1.14 11.89
CA PHE A 35 -18.80 -0.31 11.53
C PHE A 35 -19.76 -0.11 12.70
N PHE A 36 -19.96 -1.13 13.54
CA PHE A 36 -20.74 -1.02 14.76
C PHE A 36 -20.13 0.00 15.72
N LEU A 37 -18.83 -0.08 15.98
CA LEU A 37 -18.11 0.85 16.85
C LEU A 37 -18.13 2.29 16.32
N VAL A 38 -17.88 2.49 15.03
CA VAL A 38 -17.94 3.83 14.40
C VAL A 38 -19.34 4.43 14.55
N LYS A 39 -20.39 3.64 14.35
CA LYS A 39 -21.77 4.12 14.49
C LYS A 39 -22.12 4.41 15.95
N TRP A 40 -21.68 3.57 16.88
CA TRP A 40 -21.86 3.81 18.31
C TRP A 40 -21.17 5.10 18.77
N LEU A 41 -19.92 5.32 18.36
CA LEU A 41 -19.17 6.54 18.68
C LEU A 41 -19.76 7.82 18.07
N LYS A 42 -20.36 7.73 16.88
CA LYS A 42 -20.96 8.89 16.20
C LYS A 42 -22.38 9.21 16.66
N ALA A 43 -23.19 8.19 16.94
CA ALA A 43 -24.61 8.37 17.23
C ALA A 43 -24.92 8.41 18.73
N GLY A 44 -24.03 7.93 19.60
CA GLY A 44 -24.26 7.84 21.06
C GLY A 44 -25.33 6.81 21.47
N GLU A 45 -26.16 6.35 20.54
CA GLU A 45 -27.14 5.29 20.72
C GLU A 45 -26.55 3.93 20.33
N LEU A 46 -26.98 2.87 21.04
CA LEU A 46 -26.60 1.49 20.69
C LEU A 46 -27.20 1.12 19.33
N PRO A 47 -26.37 0.91 18.29
CA PRO A 47 -26.87 0.51 16.99
C PRO A 47 -27.60 -0.83 17.09
N ALA A 48 -28.61 -1.05 16.24
CA ALA A 48 -29.31 -2.33 16.17
C ALA A 48 -28.34 -3.49 15.89
N LEU A 49 -27.99 -4.21 16.95
CA LEU A 49 -26.94 -5.23 16.97
C LEU A 49 -27.23 -6.38 15.98
N LYS A 50 -28.52 -6.66 15.75
CA LYS A 50 -29.01 -7.65 14.78
C LYS A 50 -28.53 -7.40 13.36
N PHE A 51 -28.50 -6.14 12.90
CA PHE A 51 -28.07 -5.82 11.54
C PHE A 51 -26.58 -6.13 11.32
N PHE A 52 -25.74 -5.78 12.30
CA PHE A 52 -24.30 -6.01 12.23
C PHE A 52 -23.94 -7.49 12.39
N LEU A 53 -24.63 -8.21 13.29
CA LEU A 53 -24.48 -9.66 13.41
C LEU A 53 -24.96 -10.41 12.16
N MET A 54 -26.03 -9.94 11.52
CA MET A 54 -26.51 -10.54 10.28
C MET A 54 -25.50 -10.31 9.14
N LEU A 55 -24.91 -9.12 9.05
CA LEU A 55 -23.86 -8.83 8.07
C LEU A 55 -22.61 -9.72 8.29
N GLY A 56 -22.12 -9.80 9.53
CA GLY A 56 -20.98 -10.66 9.89
C GLY A 56 -21.28 -12.14 9.70
N GLY A 57 -22.49 -12.58 10.07
CA GLY A 57 -22.94 -13.96 9.95
C GLY A 57 -23.13 -14.42 8.51
N ILE A 58 -23.67 -13.56 7.64
CA ILE A 58 -23.78 -13.85 6.19
C ILE A 58 -22.37 -13.95 5.58
N GLY A 59 -21.46 -13.03 5.92
CA GLY A 59 -20.08 -13.08 5.43
C GLY A 59 -19.32 -14.32 5.90
N ALA A 60 -19.45 -14.67 7.18
CA ALA A 60 -18.86 -15.88 7.75
C ALA A 60 -19.47 -17.15 7.16
N GLY A 61 -20.79 -17.18 6.94
CA GLY A 61 -21.48 -18.29 6.28
C GLY A 61 -21.02 -18.49 4.84
N ALA A 62 -20.91 -17.40 4.07
CA ALA A 62 -20.37 -17.45 2.71
C ALA A 62 -18.90 -17.92 2.67
N GLY A 63 -18.09 -17.49 3.64
CA GLY A 63 -16.72 -17.98 3.81
C GLY A 63 -16.67 -19.48 4.15
N MET A 64 -17.60 -19.97 4.97
CA MET A 64 -17.71 -21.39 5.31
C MET A 64 -18.14 -22.24 4.11
N VAL A 65 -19.05 -21.75 3.26
CA VAL A 65 -19.40 -22.41 2.00
C VAL A 65 -18.19 -22.46 1.06
N CYS A 66 -17.38 -21.40 1.00
CA CYS A 66 -16.14 -21.40 0.22
C CYS A 66 -15.09 -22.40 0.75
N LEU A 67 -15.06 -22.68 2.06
CA LEU A 67 -14.20 -23.73 2.63
C LEU A 67 -14.64 -25.14 2.21
N LEU A 68 -15.95 -25.38 2.16
CA LEU A 68 -16.52 -26.70 1.86
C LEU A 68 -16.54 -27.02 0.36
N ILE A 69 -16.70 -26.00 -0.49
CA ILE A 69 -16.83 -26.16 -1.95
C ILE A 69 -15.69 -25.41 -2.66
N PRO A 70 -14.50 -26.04 -2.81
CA PRO A 70 -13.34 -25.41 -3.45
C PRO A 70 -13.58 -25.08 -4.94
N PHE A 71 -14.55 -25.72 -5.58
CA PHE A 71 -14.96 -25.42 -6.96
C PHE A 71 -15.49 -23.99 -7.12
N ILE A 72 -16.25 -23.49 -6.14
CA ILE A 72 -16.80 -22.12 -6.15
C ILE A 72 -15.77 -21.11 -5.64
N ALA A 73 -14.89 -21.53 -4.72
CA ALA A 73 -13.85 -20.67 -4.16
C ALA A 73 -12.82 -20.20 -5.22
N ARG A 74 -12.51 -21.03 -6.23
CA ARG A 74 -11.54 -20.73 -7.29
C ARG A 74 -11.90 -19.49 -8.13
N PRO A 75 -13.07 -19.42 -8.81
CA PRO A 75 -13.41 -18.23 -9.59
C PRO A 75 -13.55 -16.98 -8.71
N LEU A 76 -14.07 -17.13 -7.48
CA LEU A 76 -14.17 -16.01 -6.54
C LEU A 76 -12.79 -15.49 -6.13
N TYR A 77 -11.82 -16.38 -5.89
CA TYR A 77 -10.43 -16.02 -5.61
C TYR A 77 -9.86 -15.17 -6.76
N TYR A 78 -9.99 -15.62 -8.01
CA TYR A 78 -9.46 -14.87 -9.15
C TYR A 78 -10.06 -13.47 -9.30
N VAL A 79 -11.39 -13.36 -9.16
CA VAL A 79 -12.08 -12.07 -9.25
C VAL A 79 -11.65 -11.16 -8.09
N TRP A 80 -11.60 -11.69 -6.87
CA TRP A 80 -11.25 -10.92 -5.68
C TRP A 80 -9.82 -10.39 -5.73
N TYR A 81 -8.84 -11.26 -6.01
CA TYR A 81 -7.44 -10.85 -6.11
C TYR A 81 -7.16 -9.99 -7.34
N GLY A 82 -7.86 -10.24 -8.46
CA GLY A 82 -7.80 -9.38 -9.64
C GLY A 82 -8.29 -7.96 -9.36
N LEU A 83 -9.43 -7.82 -8.68
CA LEU A 83 -9.94 -6.51 -8.23
C LEU A 83 -8.98 -5.84 -7.24
N ALA A 84 -8.44 -6.59 -6.28
CA ALA A 84 -7.46 -6.07 -5.33
C ALA A 84 -6.21 -5.54 -6.04
N ALA A 85 -5.72 -6.23 -7.08
CA ALA A 85 -4.60 -5.77 -7.90
C ALA A 85 -4.93 -4.49 -8.67
N CYS A 86 -6.11 -4.40 -9.31
CA CYS A 86 -6.56 -3.16 -9.97
C CYS A 86 -6.59 -1.97 -9.00
N ILE A 87 -7.18 -2.17 -7.82
CA ILE A 87 -7.23 -1.15 -6.76
C ILE A 87 -5.80 -0.79 -6.33
N GLY A 88 -4.92 -1.77 -6.14
CA GLY A 88 -3.54 -1.57 -5.77
C GLY A 88 -2.78 -0.67 -6.74
N ILE A 89 -2.98 -0.83 -8.05
CA ILE A 89 -2.37 0.06 -9.08
C ILE A 89 -2.85 1.50 -8.89
N VAL A 90 -4.15 1.71 -8.74
CA VAL A 90 -4.72 3.05 -8.60
C VAL A 90 -4.22 3.69 -7.30
N VAL A 91 -4.30 2.97 -6.18
CA VAL A 91 -3.87 3.45 -4.86
C VAL A 91 -2.38 3.78 -4.86
N ALA A 92 -1.53 2.92 -5.44
CA ALA A 92 -0.09 3.19 -5.53
C ALA A 92 0.20 4.47 -6.33
N ASN A 93 -0.43 4.64 -7.49
CA ASN A 93 -0.25 5.84 -8.32
C ASN A 93 -0.75 7.10 -7.63
N VAL A 94 -1.92 7.04 -6.98
CA VAL A 94 -2.48 8.14 -6.20
C VAL A 94 -1.56 8.49 -5.04
N LEU A 95 -1.05 7.49 -4.31
CA LEU A 95 -0.14 7.70 -3.19
C LEU A 95 1.16 8.38 -3.66
N PHE A 96 1.76 7.92 -4.76
CA PHE A 96 2.92 8.58 -5.34
C PHE A 96 2.62 10.02 -5.77
N GLY A 97 1.45 10.27 -6.37
CA GLY A 97 0.99 11.61 -6.71
C GLY A 97 0.88 12.50 -5.46
N VAL A 98 0.24 12.01 -4.40
CA VAL A 98 0.06 12.74 -3.14
C VAL A 98 1.41 13.00 -2.45
N LEU A 99 2.32 12.02 -2.41
CA LEU A 99 3.65 12.22 -1.83
C LEU A 99 4.44 13.27 -2.62
N PHE A 100 4.42 13.18 -3.95
CA PHE A 100 5.17 14.10 -4.79
C PHE A 100 4.61 15.53 -4.73
N TYR A 101 3.30 15.71 -4.91
CA TYR A 101 2.69 17.03 -4.95
C TYR A 101 2.35 17.59 -3.57
N GLY A 102 2.08 16.74 -2.59
CA GLY A 102 1.74 17.14 -1.22
C GLY A 102 2.95 17.33 -0.30
N ILE A 103 4.06 16.62 -0.53
CA ILE A 103 5.24 16.71 0.34
C ILE A 103 6.45 17.23 -0.44
N PHE A 104 6.89 16.55 -1.50
CA PHE A 104 8.14 16.90 -2.17
C PHE A 104 8.09 18.23 -2.91
N THR A 105 6.99 18.52 -3.59
CA THR A 105 6.80 19.78 -4.33
C THR A 105 6.80 21.01 -3.42
N PRO A 106 6.00 21.08 -2.33
CA PRO A 106 6.06 22.23 -1.44
C PRO A 106 7.39 22.32 -0.72
N LEU A 107 8.04 21.21 -0.36
CA LEU A 107 9.39 21.23 0.21
C LEU A 107 10.41 21.85 -0.76
N GLY A 108 10.39 21.45 -2.03
CA GLY A 108 11.23 22.04 -3.07
C GLY A 108 10.91 23.52 -3.32
N LEU A 109 9.62 23.90 -3.26
CA LEU A 109 9.21 25.30 -3.38
C LEU A 109 9.74 26.14 -2.23
N VAL A 110 9.66 25.65 -0.99
CA VAL A 110 10.21 26.30 0.21
C VAL A 110 11.73 26.44 0.09
N MET A 111 12.45 25.40 -0.33
CA MET A 111 13.90 25.48 -0.56
C MET A 111 14.25 26.54 -1.61
N ARG A 112 13.45 26.62 -2.68
CA ARG A 112 13.61 27.63 -3.74
C ARG A 112 13.36 29.05 -3.23
N LEU A 113 12.34 29.25 -2.38
CA LEU A 113 12.04 30.55 -1.75
C LEU A 113 13.14 30.98 -0.77
N ILE A 114 13.73 30.05 -0.02
CA ILE A 114 14.88 30.30 0.87
C ILE A 114 16.18 30.54 0.07
N GLY A 115 16.17 30.25 -1.24
CA GLY A 115 17.34 30.38 -2.10
C GLY A 115 18.37 29.26 -1.96
N ARG A 116 18.04 28.20 -1.19
CA ARG A 116 18.90 27.03 -0.98
C ARG A 116 18.82 26.12 -2.20
N ASP A 117 19.92 26.04 -2.94
CA ASP A 117 20.07 25.11 -4.06
C ASP A 117 20.83 23.87 -3.60
N ALA A 118 20.14 22.96 -2.90
CA ALA A 118 20.74 21.74 -2.37
C ALA A 118 21.18 20.76 -3.46
N LEU A 119 20.61 20.86 -4.66
CA LEU A 119 20.89 19.96 -5.79
C LEU A 119 21.83 20.60 -6.83
N GLY A 120 22.25 21.87 -6.63
CA GLY A 120 23.12 22.58 -7.56
C GLY A 120 22.51 22.74 -8.96
N LEU A 121 21.18 22.79 -9.07
CA LEU A 121 20.46 22.77 -10.35
C LEU A 121 20.44 24.14 -11.05
N LYS A 122 20.89 25.22 -10.39
CA LYS A 122 20.99 26.53 -11.02
C LYS A 122 22.05 26.49 -12.13
N SER A 123 21.60 26.68 -13.37
CA SER A 123 22.47 26.84 -14.55
C SER A 123 23.42 28.02 -14.35
N GLN A 124 24.71 27.73 -14.20
CA GLN A 124 25.76 28.74 -14.16
C GLN A 124 26.03 29.24 -15.59
N GLN A 125 25.29 30.24 -16.05
CA GLN A 125 25.39 30.79 -17.42
C GLN A 125 26.79 31.28 -17.83
N LYS A 126 27.70 31.50 -16.87
CA LYS A 126 29.09 31.91 -17.10
C LYS A 126 30.13 30.82 -16.82
N ALA A 127 29.73 29.59 -16.46
CA ALA A 127 30.68 28.52 -16.20
C ALA A 127 31.15 27.89 -17.52
N SER A 128 32.46 27.74 -17.68
CA SER A 128 33.07 27.00 -18.80
C SER A 128 32.81 25.49 -18.72
N SER A 129 32.39 25.00 -17.55
CA SER A 129 32.25 23.58 -17.23
C SER A 129 31.36 23.38 -15.99
N TYR A 130 30.56 22.30 -15.98
CA TYR A 130 29.80 21.82 -14.82
C TYR A 130 30.57 20.80 -13.97
N TRP A 131 31.82 20.48 -14.33
CA TRP A 131 32.66 19.59 -13.54
C TRP A 131 32.89 20.18 -12.14
N MET A 132 32.58 19.39 -11.12
CA MET A 132 32.94 19.70 -9.73
C MET A 132 34.27 19.03 -9.41
N ASP A 133 35.15 19.74 -8.72
CA ASP A 133 36.42 19.16 -8.27
C ASP A 133 36.16 17.95 -7.39
N ALA A 134 36.80 16.83 -7.74
CA ALA A 134 36.74 15.65 -6.90
C ALA A 134 37.38 15.98 -5.55
N PRO A 135 36.81 15.52 -4.42
CA PRO A 135 37.45 15.68 -3.13
C PRO A 135 38.86 15.07 -3.18
N PRO A 136 39.85 15.69 -2.50
CA PRO A 136 41.22 15.22 -2.54
C PRO A 136 41.28 13.77 -2.08
N PRO A 137 42.17 12.95 -2.68
CA PRO A 137 42.27 11.55 -2.32
C PRO A 137 42.57 11.43 -0.82
N PRO A 138 41.89 10.51 -0.10
CA PRO A 138 42.17 10.28 1.30
C PRO A 138 43.64 9.90 1.49
N LYS A 139 44.19 10.24 2.66
CA LYS A 139 45.60 9.99 2.99
C LYS A 139 45.90 8.49 2.86
N PRO A 140 47.05 8.08 2.31
CA PRO A 140 47.41 6.67 2.16
C PRO A 140 47.32 5.84 3.45
N SER A 141 47.59 6.46 4.60
CA SER A 141 47.47 5.82 5.91
C SER A 141 46.03 5.47 6.31
N SER A 142 45.03 6.18 5.78
CA SER A 142 43.61 5.94 6.05
C SER A 142 43.07 4.68 5.39
N TYR A 143 43.77 4.13 4.39
CA TYR A 143 43.38 2.88 3.74
C TYR A 143 43.59 1.65 4.63
N PHE A 144 44.52 1.73 5.58
CA PHE A 144 44.88 0.63 6.47
C PHE A 144 43.99 0.52 7.71
N SER A 145 43.07 1.46 7.93
CA SER A 145 42.19 1.51 9.12
C SER A 145 40.74 1.10 8.83
N GLN A 146 40.50 0.45 7.69
CA GLN A 146 39.16 0.14 7.18
C GLN A 146 38.64 -1.26 7.56
N TYR A 147 39.42 -2.03 8.33
CA TYR A 147 39.06 -3.35 8.87
C TYR A 147 39.36 -3.43 10.36
#